data_AF-A0A813HAI1-F1
#
_entry.id   AF-A0A813HAI1-F1
#
_cell.length_a   1.000
_cell.length_b   1.000
_cell.length_c   1.000
_cell.angle_alpha   90.00
_cell.angle_beta   90.00
_cell.angle_gamma   90.00
#
_symmetry.space_group_name_H-M   'P 1'
#
loop_
_entity.id
_entity.type
_entity.pdbx_description
1 polymer ?
#
loop_
_entity_poly.entity_id
_entity_poly.type
_entity_poly.pdbx_seq_one_letter_code
_entity_poly.pdbx_strand_id
1 'polypeptide(L)'
;MVVPMGMPMSGGLASLPDEARSLLQKTKYFVMGMWFFGLLFAIYSPISALSTLCLAIFGTYLLMEDPQMSNCYAIIRRSLVGQCCGTGGMQMLMPFLLLSAINTLVDSMQLIQLFSVYGVATFKFVPIDLLIGIWVCELGSTVLCYRVMKLVLPTMQGPLDAYQQLPNGPPGQQLGFA
;
A
#
# COMPACT_ATOMS: atom_id res chain seq x y z
N MET A 1 0.91 -4.65 28.34
CA MET A 1 1.18 -4.91 26.91
C MET A 1 0.18 -4.06 26.14
N VAL A 2 0.62 -2.93 25.60
CA VAL A 2 -0.27 -2.02 24.87
C VAL A 2 -0.47 -2.63 23.49
N VAL A 3 -1.62 -3.28 23.28
CA VAL A 3 -2.04 -3.70 21.95
C VAL A 3 -2.42 -2.40 21.22
N PRO A 4 -1.75 -2.05 20.10
CA PRO A 4 -2.20 -0.92 19.31
C PRO A 4 -3.62 -1.21 18.84
N MET A 5 -4.60 -0.51 19.41
CA MET A 5 -5.95 -0.53 18.89
C MET A 5 -5.88 0.06 17.48
N GLY A 6 -6.05 -0.80 16.47
CA GLY A 6 -6.14 -0.37 15.09
C GLY A 6 -7.20 0.71 15.00
N MET A 7 -6.82 1.90 14.53
CA MET A 7 -7.78 2.96 14.28
C MET A 7 -8.88 2.39 13.39
N PRO A 8 -10.16 2.42 13.81
CA PRO A 8 -11.25 1.93 12.99
C PRO A 8 -11.42 2.88 11.80
N MET A 9 -10.71 2.61 10.71
CA MET A 9 -11.10 3.07 9.37
C MET A 9 -12.34 2.26 8.98
N SER A 10 -13.50 2.60 9.56
CA SER A 10 -14.79 1.96 9.23
C SER A 10 -15.51 2.66 8.06
N GLY A 11 -14.92 3.68 7.45
CA GLY A 11 -15.40 4.27 6.20
C GLY A 11 -15.01 3.42 5.00
N GLY A 12 -15.99 2.91 4.25
CA GLY A 12 -15.76 2.29 2.93
C GLY A 12 -15.23 3.30 1.91
N LEU A 13 -14.74 2.87 0.74
CA LEU A 13 -14.18 3.82 -0.24
C LEU A 13 -15.19 4.89 -0.70
N ALA A 14 -16.48 4.62 -0.56
CA ALA A 14 -17.55 5.57 -0.88
C ALA A 14 -17.57 6.83 0.02
N SER A 15 -17.01 6.77 1.23
CA SER A 15 -16.96 7.94 2.13
C SER A 15 -15.71 8.80 1.95
N LEU A 16 -14.79 8.41 1.04
CA LEU A 16 -13.59 9.19 0.80
C LEU A 16 -13.88 10.42 -0.07
N PRO A 17 -13.09 11.51 0.10
CA PRO A 17 -13.13 12.65 -0.82
C PRO A 17 -12.91 12.19 -2.27
N ASP A 18 -13.63 12.80 -3.21
CA ASP A 18 -13.58 12.44 -4.64
C ASP A 18 -12.14 12.49 -5.20
N GLU A 19 -11.32 13.42 -4.71
CA GLU A 19 -9.90 13.51 -5.07
C GLU A 19 -9.14 12.24 -4.68
N ALA A 20 -9.27 11.76 -3.45
CA ALA A 20 -8.60 10.56 -2.96
C ALA A 20 -9.07 9.31 -3.74
N ARG A 21 -10.37 9.24 -4.05
CA ARG A 21 -10.93 8.16 -4.88
C ARG A 21 -10.34 8.16 -6.29
N SER A 22 -10.17 9.34 -6.90
CA SER A 22 -9.56 9.46 -8.23
C SER A 22 -8.09 9.00 -8.24
N LEU A 23 -7.34 9.23 -7.16
CA LEU A 23 -5.97 8.77 -7.02
C LEU A 23 -5.89 7.25 -6.84
N LEU A 24 -6.77 6.66 -6.02
CA LEU A 24 -6.87 5.20 -5.87
C LEU A 24 -7.21 4.52 -7.21
N GLN A 25 -8.10 5.12 -8.01
CA GLN A 25 -8.39 4.64 -9.35
C GLN A 25 -7.19 4.69 -10.29
N LYS A 26 -6.22 5.58 -10.07
CA LYS A 26 -4.95 5.59 -10.83
C LYS A 26 -3.99 4.52 -10.33
N THR A 27 -3.97 4.27 -9.01
CA THR A 27 -3.15 3.23 -8.39
C THR A 27 -3.41 1.85 -8.99
N LYS A 28 -4.64 1.55 -9.44
CA LYS A 28 -4.97 0.26 -10.07
C LYS A 28 -4.11 -0.07 -11.31
N TYR A 29 -3.75 0.93 -12.11
CA TYR A 29 -2.93 0.70 -13.30
C TYR A 29 -1.51 0.28 -12.91
N PHE A 30 -0.97 0.85 -11.83
CA PHE A 30 0.32 0.45 -11.28
C PHE A 30 0.27 -0.94 -10.66
N VAL A 31 -0.83 -1.29 -9.96
CA VAL A 31 -1.00 -2.66 -9.41
C VAL A 31 -1.11 -3.70 -10.52
N MET A 32 -1.85 -3.41 -11.60
CA MET A 32 -1.88 -4.29 -12.78
C MET A 32 -0.50 -4.39 -13.46
N GLY A 33 0.24 -3.27 -13.52
CA GLY A 33 1.62 -3.26 -13.99
C GLY A 33 2.53 -4.15 -13.14
N MET A 34 2.43 -4.08 -11.81
CA MET A 34 3.18 -4.94 -10.89
C MET A 34 2.85 -6.42 -11.09
N TRP A 35 1.59 -6.78 -11.31
CA TRP A 35 1.22 -8.16 -11.68
C TRP A 35 1.88 -8.59 -12.98
N PHE A 36 1.77 -7.77 -14.03
CA PHE A 36 2.30 -8.09 -15.35
C PHE A 36 3.84 -8.21 -15.34
N PHE A 37 4.53 -7.15 -14.91
CA PHE A 37 5.99 -7.14 -14.88
C PHE A 37 6.54 -8.12 -13.83
N GLY A 38 5.90 -8.24 -12.67
CA GLY A 38 6.30 -9.19 -11.63
C GLY A 38 6.21 -10.65 -12.08
N LEU A 39 5.13 -11.04 -12.78
CA LEU A 39 5.00 -12.40 -13.33
C LEU A 39 6.03 -12.69 -14.43
N LEU A 40 6.29 -11.73 -15.32
CA LEU A 40 7.33 -11.87 -16.34
C LEU A 40 8.73 -11.95 -15.72
N PHE A 41 9.00 -11.11 -14.72
CA PHE A 41 10.28 -11.09 -14.02
C PHE A 41 10.52 -12.35 -13.19
N ALA A 42 9.46 -12.99 -12.68
CA ALA A 42 9.54 -14.25 -11.94
C ALA A 42 10.13 -15.40 -12.76
N ILE A 43 10.05 -15.35 -14.09
CA ILE A 43 10.68 -16.34 -14.99
C ILE A 43 12.21 -16.23 -14.92
N TYR A 44 12.74 -15.02 -14.71
CA TYR A 44 14.18 -14.75 -14.67
C TYR A 44 14.74 -14.82 -13.24
N SER A 45 14.03 -14.23 -12.27
CA SER A 45 14.45 -14.16 -10.87
C SER A 45 13.25 -14.34 -9.93
N PRO A 46 12.85 -15.58 -9.63
CA PRO A 46 11.61 -15.87 -8.89
C PRO A 46 11.64 -15.33 -7.46
N ILE A 47 12.80 -15.36 -6.79
CA ILE A 47 12.94 -14.89 -5.41
C ILE A 47 12.78 -13.36 -5.34
N SER A 48 13.38 -12.64 -6.29
CA SER A 48 13.25 -11.17 -6.33
C SER A 48 11.85 -10.74 -6.75
N ALA A 49 11.21 -11.46 -7.70
CA ALA A 49 9.85 -11.16 -8.12
C ALA A 49 8.80 -11.38 -7.01
N LEU A 50 9.11 -12.22 -6.01
CA LEU A 50 8.19 -12.52 -4.91
C LEU A 50 7.83 -11.27 -4.09
N SER A 51 8.76 -10.34 -3.88
CA SER A 51 8.46 -9.08 -3.15
C SER A 51 7.44 -8.22 -3.92
N THR A 52 7.64 -8.06 -5.23
CA THR A 52 6.72 -7.33 -6.12
C THR A 52 5.37 -8.01 -6.23
N LEU A 53 5.33 -9.34 -6.34
CA LEU A 53 4.07 -10.11 -6.38
C LEU A 53 3.30 -10.02 -5.06
N CYS A 54 3.99 -10.09 -3.92
CA CYS A 54 3.40 -9.83 -2.61
C CYS A 54 2.80 -8.41 -2.57
N LEU A 55 3.54 -7.40 -3.03
CA LEU A 55 3.05 -6.04 -3.07
C LEU A 55 1.82 -5.89 -3.99
N ALA A 56 1.83 -6.55 -5.15
CA ALA A 56 0.69 -6.59 -6.06
C ALA A 56 -0.55 -7.21 -5.39
N ILE A 57 -0.37 -8.26 -4.57
CA ILE A 57 -1.45 -8.84 -3.75
C ILE A 57 -1.99 -7.81 -2.76
N PHE A 58 -1.14 -7.15 -1.97
CA PHE A 58 -1.58 -6.09 -1.04
C PHE A 58 -2.32 -4.96 -1.77
N GLY A 59 -1.85 -4.57 -2.96
CA GLY A 59 -2.51 -3.59 -3.83
C GLY A 59 -3.89 -4.06 -4.30
N THR A 60 -4.05 -5.34 -4.63
CA THR A 60 -5.35 -5.91 -4.98
C THR A 60 -6.31 -5.90 -3.78
N TYR A 61 -5.84 -6.17 -2.56
CA TYR A 61 -6.67 -6.02 -1.35
C TYR A 61 -7.06 -4.58 -1.07
N LEU A 62 -6.16 -3.62 -1.29
CA LEU A 62 -6.45 -2.20 -1.17
C LEU A 62 -7.57 -1.78 -2.14
N LEU A 63 -7.58 -2.34 -3.35
CA LEU A 63 -8.52 -2.03 -4.43
C LEU A 63 -9.71 -2.99 -4.50
N MET A 64 -10.08 -3.66 -3.40
CA MET A 64 -11.14 -4.68 -3.39
C MET A 64 -12.51 -4.16 -3.89
N GLU A 65 -12.78 -2.86 -3.74
CA GLU A 65 -14.03 -2.22 -4.16
C GLU A 65 -14.03 -1.84 -5.66
N ASP A 66 -12.91 -1.98 -6.38
CA ASP A 66 -12.84 -1.69 -7.82
C ASP A 66 -13.43 -2.87 -8.64
N PRO A 67 -14.41 -2.62 -9.52
CA PRO A 67 -15.04 -3.68 -10.31
C PRO A 67 -14.06 -4.47 -11.19
N GLN A 68 -12.99 -3.85 -11.69
CA GLN A 68 -12.02 -4.49 -12.57
C GLN A 68 -11.09 -5.43 -11.80
N MET A 69 -10.81 -5.13 -10.53
CA MET A 69 -9.99 -5.96 -9.65
C MET A 69 -10.80 -7.01 -8.87
N SER A 70 -12.13 -6.90 -8.85
CA SER A 70 -13.03 -7.77 -8.07
C SER A 70 -12.79 -9.28 -8.27
N ASN A 71 -12.60 -9.73 -9.52
CA ASN A 71 -12.34 -11.13 -9.83
C ASN A 71 -10.99 -11.61 -9.30
N CYS A 72 -9.94 -10.80 -9.47
CA CYS A 72 -8.61 -11.10 -8.96
C CYS A 72 -8.62 -11.17 -7.44
N TYR A 73 -9.26 -10.19 -6.80
CA TYR A 73 -9.49 -10.18 -5.35
C TYR A 73 -10.24 -11.42 -4.87
N ALA A 74 -11.31 -11.84 -5.57
CA ALA A 74 -12.09 -13.04 -5.19
C ALA A 74 -11.24 -14.33 -5.22
N ILE A 75 -10.33 -14.45 -6.18
CA ILE A 75 -9.39 -15.59 -6.26
C ILE A 75 -8.40 -15.54 -5.11
N ILE A 76 -7.76 -14.39 -4.89
CA ILE A 76 -6.74 -14.24 -3.84
C ILE A 76 -7.36 -14.40 -2.44
N ARG A 77 -8.59 -13.91 -2.23
CA ARG A 77 -9.31 -14.05 -0.95
C ARG A 77 -9.58 -15.49 -0.56
N ARG A 78 -9.72 -16.40 -1.53
CA ARG A 78 -9.90 -17.84 -1.29
C ARG A 78 -8.59 -18.55 -0.92
N SER A 79 -7.44 -17.89 -1.10
CA SER A 79 -6.13 -18.43 -0.74
C SER A 79 -5.81 -18.20 0.75
N LEU A 80 -4.70 -18.78 1.22
CA LEU A 80 -4.17 -18.58 2.58
C LEU A 80 -3.95 -17.10 2.91
N VAL A 81 -3.64 -16.27 1.90
CA VAL A 81 -3.44 -14.83 2.09
C VAL A 81 -4.73 -14.14 2.55
N GLY A 82 -5.90 -14.61 2.11
CA GLY A 82 -7.20 -14.05 2.51
C GLY A 82 -7.55 -14.30 3.97
N GLN A 83 -7.03 -15.35 4.57
CA GLN A 83 -7.19 -15.58 6.01
C GLN A 83 -6.33 -14.60 6.82
N CYS A 84 -5.18 -14.17 6.29
CA CYS A 84 -4.25 -13.26 6.95
C CYS A 84 -4.62 -11.78 6.78
N CYS A 85 -5.01 -11.38 5.57
CA CYS A 85 -5.25 -9.99 5.20
C CYS A 85 -6.68 -9.49 5.51
N GLY A 86 -7.58 -10.39 5.93
CA GLY A 86 -8.95 -10.04 6.30
C GLY A 86 -9.79 -9.53 5.11
N THR A 87 -10.68 -8.57 5.37
CA THR A 87 -11.56 -8.03 4.33
C THR A 87 -10.81 -7.19 3.30
N GLY A 88 -9.75 -6.46 3.68
CA GLY A 88 -9.04 -5.55 2.78
C GLY A 88 -9.58 -4.12 2.82
N GLY A 89 -9.40 -3.37 1.73
CA GLY A 89 -9.80 -1.96 1.60
C GLY A 89 -8.80 -0.98 2.19
N MET A 90 -9.30 0.14 2.74
CA MET A 90 -8.46 1.25 3.23
C MET A 90 -7.52 0.88 4.37
N GLN A 91 -7.82 -0.17 5.14
CA GLN A 91 -6.94 -0.70 6.19
C GLN A 91 -5.61 -1.21 5.61
N MET A 92 -5.61 -1.62 4.34
CA MET A 92 -4.43 -2.10 3.63
C MET A 92 -3.58 -0.97 3.04
N LEU A 93 -4.03 0.30 3.11
CA LEU A 93 -3.31 1.44 2.56
C LEU A 93 -1.94 1.62 3.22
N MET A 94 -1.90 1.58 4.56
CA MET A 94 -0.67 1.77 5.32
C MET A 94 0.36 0.64 5.10
N PRO A 95 0.01 -0.65 5.24
CA PRO A 95 0.97 -1.71 4.96
C PRO A 95 1.42 -1.71 3.49
N PHE A 96 0.53 -1.45 2.54
CA PHE A 96 0.89 -1.33 1.12
C PHE A 96 1.86 -0.16 0.87
N LEU A 97 1.62 1.00 1.48
CA LEU A 97 2.49 2.17 1.35
C LEU A 97 3.89 1.89 1.91
N LEU A 98 3.98 1.27 3.09
CA LEU A 98 5.26 0.96 3.73
C LEU A 98 6.05 -0.08 2.92
N LEU A 99 5.39 -1.16 2.49
CA LEU A 99 6.03 -2.20 1.69
C LEU A 99 6.46 -1.67 0.32
N SER A 100 5.61 -0.89 -0.37
CA SER A 100 5.98 -0.28 -1.66
C SER A 100 7.14 0.69 -1.54
N ALA A 101 7.20 1.49 -0.48
CA ALA A 101 8.31 2.40 -0.24
C ALA A 101 9.64 1.65 -0.01
N ILE A 102 9.60 0.55 0.76
CA ILE A 102 10.79 -0.29 1.00
C ILE A 102 11.23 -0.97 -0.29
N ASN A 103 10.32 -1.59 -1.04
CA ASN A 103 10.67 -2.24 -2.31
C ASN A 103 11.24 -1.22 -3.29
N THR A 104 10.61 -0.05 -3.44
CA THR A 104 11.10 1.02 -4.32
C THR A 104 12.54 1.42 -3.97
N LEU A 105 12.88 1.50 -2.67
CA LEU A 105 14.23 1.82 -2.23
C LEU A 105 15.22 0.71 -2.60
N VAL A 106 14.87 -0.55 -2.34
CA VAL A 106 15.70 -1.71 -2.66
C VAL A 106 15.93 -1.82 -4.17
N ASP A 107 14.88 -1.68 -4.98
CA ASP A 107 14.95 -1.72 -6.44
C ASP A 107 15.76 -0.55 -6.99
N SER A 108 15.66 0.64 -6.38
CA SER A 108 16.52 1.79 -6.73
C SER A 108 17.99 1.46 -6.51
N MET A 109 18.34 0.84 -5.38
CA MET A 109 19.72 0.45 -5.09
C MET A 109 20.23 -0.61 -6.08
N GLN A 110 19.40 -1.60 -6.43
CA GLN A 110 19.75 -2.62 -7.42
C GLN A 110 19.97 -2.00 -8.81
N LEU A 111 19.09 -1.10 -9.25
CA LEU A 111 19.23 -0.40 -10.52
C LEU A 111 20.49 0.47 -10.58
N ILE A 112 20.83 1.17 -9.49
CA ILE A 112 22.07 1.96 -9.41
C ILE A 112 23.30 1.05 -9.53
N GLN A 113 23.30 -0.11 -8.86
CA GLN A 113 24.40 -1.07 -8.96
C GLN A 113 24.53 -1.65 -10.39
N LEU A 114 23.43 -2.00 -11.03
CA LEU A 114 23.45 -2.49 -12.41
C LEU A 114 23.93 -1.40 -13.38
N PHE A 115 23.46 -0.17 -13.21
CA PHE A 115 23.85 0.95 -14.05
C PHE A 115 25.32 1.35 -13.85
N SER A 116 25.86 1.23 -12.64
CA SER A 116 27.28 1.52 -12.39
C SER A 116 28.22 0.51 -13.03
N VAL A 117 27.81 -0.76 -13.14
CA VAL A 117 28.61 -1.84 -13.75
C VAL A 117 28.47 -1.86 -15.27
N TYR A 118 27.24 -1.76 -15.79
CA TYR A 118 26.96 -1.99 -17.22
C TYR A 118 26.67 -0.70 -18.02
N GLY A 119 26.47 0.45 -17.34
CA GLY A 119 26.23 1.73 -17.99
C GLY A 119 25.02 1.72 -18.92
N VAL A 120 25.18 2.25 -20.14
CA VAL A 120 24.10 2.30 -21.16
C VAL A 120 23.83 0.93 -21.79
N ALA A 121 24.78 -0.02 -21.72
CA ALA A 121 24.58 -1.36 -22.27
C ALA A 121 23.48 -2.16 -21.54
N THR A 122 23.08 -1.69 -20.35
CA THR A 122 22.02 -2.22 -19.51
C THR A 122 20.68 -2.40 -20.26
N PHE A 123 20.32 -1.49 -21.17
CA PHE A 123 19.07 -1.54 -21.94
C PHE A 123 19.02 -2.65 -23.01
N LYS A 124 20.08 -3.45 -23.16
CA LYS A 124 20.05 -4.64 -24.03
C LYS A 124 19.48 -5.87 -23.31
N PHE A 125 19.37 -5.81 -21.99
CA PHE A 125 18.94 -6.93 -21.17
C PHE A 125 17.46 -6.77 -20.76
N VAL A 126 16.60 -7.57 -21.38
CA VAL A 126 15.16 -7.69 -21.05
C VAL A 126 14.85 -7.72 -19.55
N PRO A 127 15.55 -8.49 -18.68
CA PRO A 127 15.23 -8.51 -17.25
C PRO A 127 15.45 -7.15 -16.57
N ILE A 128 16.32 -6.30 -17.10
CA ILE A 128 16.55 -4.96 -16.53
C ILE A 128 15.44 -4.00 -16.96
N ASP A 129 14.95 -4.11 -18.20
CA ASP A 129 13.76 -3.36 -18.64
C ASP A 129 12.53 -3.73 -17.81
N LEU A 130 12.37 -5.03 -17.47
CA LEU A 130 11.32 -5.49 -16.56
C LEU A 130 11.49 -4.92 -15.16
N LEU A 131 12.71 -4.92 -14.61
CA LEU A 131 13.00 -4.34 -13.29
C LEU A 131 12.72 -2.83 -13.26
N ILE A 132 13.06 -2.10 -14.31
CA ILE A 132 12.71 -0.67 -14.44
C ILE A 132 11.19 -0.49 -14.47
N GLY A 133 10.47 -1.35 -15.21
CA GLY A 133 9.01 -1.33 -15.24
C GLY A 133 8.38 -1.57 -13.87
N ILE A 134 8.91 -2.54 -13.10
CA ILE A 134 8.53 -2.81 -11.71
C ILE A 134 8.78 -1.55 -10.86
N TRP A 135 10.00 -1.03 -10.88
CA TRP A 135 10.39 0.13 -10.10
C TRP A 135 9.51 1.35 -10.36
N VAL A 136 9.18 1.64 -11.63
CA VAL A 136 8.26 2.74 -12.00
C VAL A 136 6.86 2.49 -11.41
N CYS A 137 6.37 1.25 -11.44
CA CYS A 137 5.06 0.92 -10.89
C CYS A 137 5.03 1.04 -9.36
N GLU A 138 6.06 0.54 -8.69
CA GLU A 138 6.18 0.63 -7.24
C GLU A 138 6.29 2.09 -6.79
N LEU A 139 7.21 2.87 -7.37
CA LEU A 139 7.38 4.29 -7.06
C LEU A 139 6.10 5.08 -7.34
N GLY A 140 5.46 4.85 -8.49
CA GLY A 140 4.20 5.50 -8.86
C GLY A 140 3.09 5.20 -7.85
N SER A 141 2.97 3.93 -7.43
CA SER A 141 1.99 3.51 -6.42
C SER A 141 2.29 4.11 -5.04
N THR A 142 3.56 4.16 -4.61
CA THR A 142 3.98 4.78 -3.35
C THR A 142 3.63 6.27 -3.33
N VAL A 143 3.93 7.01 -4.39
CA VAL A 143 3.63 8.45 -4.48
C VAL A 143 2.13 8.71 -4.43
N LEU A 144 1.33 7.94 -5.16
CA LEU A 144 -0.13 8.08 -5.14
C LEU A 144 -0.73 7.70 -3.79
N CYS A 145 -0.32 6.59 -3.20
CA CYS A 145 -0.80 6.15 -1.89
C CYS A 145 -0.39 7.13 -0.78
N TYR A 146 0.80 7.74 -0.87
CA TYR A 146 1.22 8.79 0.06
C TYR A 146 0.31 10.03 -0.04
N ARG A 147 -0.08 10.43 -1.26
CA ARG A 147 -1.04 11.52 -1.47
C ARG A 147 -2.43 11.17 -0.92
N VAL A 148 -2.92 9.95 -1.18
CA VAL A 148 -4.19 9.47 -0.61
C VAL A 148 -4.13 9.50 0.92
N MET A 149 -3.05 9.00 1.52
CA MET A 149 -2.86 9.01 2.97
C MET A 149 -2.87 10.45 3.52
N LYS A 150 -2.23 11.41 2.84
CA LYS A 150 -2.27 12.83 3.19
C LYS A 150 -3.66 13.46 3.09
N LEU A 151 -4.51 12.99 2.19
CA LEU A 151 -5.89 13.49 2.05
C LEU A 151 -6.83 12.87 3.09
N VAL A 152 -6.54 11.66 3.56
CA VAL A 152 -7.36 10.94 4.54
C VAL A 152 -6.99 11.30 5.98
N LEU A 153 -5.72 11.57 6.27
CA LEU A 153 -5.22 11.93 7.61
C LEU A 153 -5.93 13.16 8.24
N PRO A 154 -6.13 14.29 7.53
CA PRO A 154 -6.84 15.45 8.06
C PRO A 154 -8.29 15.13 8.42
N THR A 155 -8.93 14.25 7.65
CA THR A 155 -10.30 13.77 7.92
C THR A 155 -10.37 12.92 9.19
N MET A 156 -9.24 12.31 9.61
CA MET A 156 -9.13 11.61 10.90
C MET A 156 -8.81 12.53 12.06
N GLN A 157 -8.28 13.73 11.80
CA GLN A 157 -8.16 14.80 12.79
C GLN A 157 -9.52 15.50 12.97
N GLY A 158 -10.53 14.70 13.36
CA GLY A 158 -11.55 15.23 14.26
C GLY A 158 -10.85 15.87 15.46
N PRO A 159 -11.48 16.89 16.09
CA PRO A 159 -10.82 17.71 17.10
C PRO A 159 -10.20 16.82 18.17
N LEU A 160 -9.15 17.31 18.81
CA LEU A 160 -8.35 16.74 19.91
C LEU A 160 -9.10 16.06 21.09
N ASP A 161 -10.38 15.76 20.97
CA ASP A 161 -11.26 15.07 21.91
C ASP A 161 -11.27 13.53 21.76
N ALA A 162 -10.50 12.95 20.83
CA ALA A 162 -10.33 11.49 20.76
C ALA A 162 -9.41 10.93 21.86
N TYR A 163 -9.15 11.68 22.93
CA TYR A 163 -8.97 11.06 24.23
C TYR A 163 -10.29 10.37 24.60
N GLN A 164 -10.41 9.10 24.21
CA GLN A 164 -11.43 8.23 24.72
C GLN A 164 -11.26 8.19 26.25
N GLN A 165 -12.08 8.95 26.99
CA GLN A 165 -12.09 8.93 28.44
C GLN A 165 -12.24 7.46 28.86
N LEU A 166 -11.26 6.95 29.60
CA LEU A 166 -11.33 5.60 30.15
C LEU A 166 -12.64 5.52 30.95
N PRO A 167 -13.51 4.51 30.70
CA PRO A 167 -14.81 4.39 31.35
C PRO A 167 -14.78 4.39 32.89
N ASN A 168 -13.59 4.16 33.48
CA ASN A 168 -13.38 4.06 34.92
C ASN A 168 -12.24 4.97 35.42
N GLY A 169 -11.99 6.11 34.78
CA GLY A 169 -11.16 7.15 35.40
C GLY A 169 -11.83 7.68 36.67
N PRO A 170 -11.10 7.83 37.81
CA PRO A 170 -11.69 8.40 39.02
C PRO A 170 -12.26 9.80 38.70
N PRO A 171 -13.40 10.18 39.29
CA PRO A 171 -14.04 11.47 39.01
C PRO A 171 -13.02 12.58 39.22
N GLY A 172 -12.75 13.32 38.14
CA GLY A 172 -11.79 14.41 38.11
C GLY A 172 -12.13 15.41 39.20
N GLN A 173 -11.30 15.45 40.23
CA GLN A 173 -11.35 16.46 41.28
C GLN A 173 -11.03 17.80 40.63
N GLN A 174 -12.06 18.61 40.38
CA GLN A 174 -11.90 19.98 39.91
C GLN A 174 -11.17 20.76 41.01
N LEU A 175 -9.85 20.92 40.86
CA LEU A 175 -9.05 21.83 41.66
C LEU A 175 -9.42 23.25 41.27
N GLY A 176 -10.41 23.81 41.97
CA GLY A 176 -10.71 25.23 41.95
C GLY A 176 -9.55 25.99 42.58
N PHE A 177 -8.79 26.70 41.77
CA PHE A 177 -7.89 27.75 42.24
C PHE A 177 -8.74 28.99 42.49
N ALA A 178 -8.92 29.35 43.76
CA ALA A 178 -9.43 30.63 44.22
C ALA A 178 -8.29 31.64 44.35
#